data_AF-A0A448YMS4-F1
#
_entry.id   AF-A0A448YMS4-F1
#
_cell.length_a   1.000
_cell.length_b   1.000
_cell.length_c   1.000
_cell.angle_alpha   90.00
_cell.angle_beta   90.00
_cell.angle_gamma   90.00
#
_symmetry.space_group_name_H-M   'P 1'
#
loop_
_entity.id
_entity.type
_entity.pdbx_description
1 polymer ?
#
loop_
_entity_poly.entity_id
_entity_poly.type
_entity_poly.pdbx_seq_one_letter_code
_entity_poly.pdbx_strand_id
1 'polypeptide(L)'
;MLTLGLVWQLMRRIINNTLAGLAENDSELADAEILNGVDEEVAEGGKSSRIRSFKDSSLATGHFFLDVLLGVKPCYVAYSLVTPGNTKEERYANARLAISIARKLGGMITVGSRGY
;
A
#
# COMPACT_ATOMS: atom_id res chain seq x y z
N MET A 1 -29.45 17.37 12.87
CA MET A 1 -28.43 16.61 12.11
C MET A 1 -27.53 17.57 11.34
N LEU A 2 -26.59 18.25 12.03
CA LEU A 2 -25.66 19.22 11.40
C LEU A 2 -24.18 18.84 11.64
N THR A 3 -23.91 17.88 12.52
CA THR A 3 -22.56 17.42 12.87
C THR A 3 -21.95 16.53 11.80
N LEU A 4 -22.74 15.63 11.19
CA LEU A 4 -22.24 14.74 10.14
C LEU A 4 -21.86 15.50 8.85
N GLY A 5 -22.64 16.54 8.50
CA GLY A 5 -22.31 17.43 7.38
C GLY A 5 -21.02 18.20 7.63
N LEU A 6 -20.80 18.68 8.85
CA LEU A 6 -19.56 19.35 9.24
C LEU A 6 -18.35 18.41 9.19
N VAL A 7 -18.50 17.17 9.65
CA VAL A 7 -17.42 16.15 9.60
C VAL A 7 -17.06 15.80 8.15
N TRP A 8 -18.04 15.64 7.27
CA TRP A 8 -17.78 15.38 5.85
C TRP A 8 -17.03 16.54 5.17
N GLN A 9 -17.43 17.78 5.48
CA GLN A 9 -16.75 18.98 4.98
C GLN A 9 -15.30 19.07 5.50
N LEU A 10 -15.07 18.72 6.78
CA LEU A 10 -13.73 18.68 7.36
C LEU A 10 -12.85 17.62 6.69
N MET A 11 -13.36 16.40 6.53
CA MET A 11 -12.66 15.29 5.86
C MET A 11 -12.27 15.68 4.42
N ARG A 12 -13.21 16.28 3.67
CA ARG A 12 -12.96 16.72 2.30
C ARG A 12 -11.91 17.83 2.23
N ARG A 13 -11.92 18.77 3.18
CA ARG A 13 -10.94 19.86 3.25
C ARG A 13 -9.54 19.37 3.64
N ILE A 14 -9.43 18.42 4.56
CA ILE A 14 -8.15 17.81 4.96
C ILE A 14 -7.52 17.10 3.76
N ILE A 15 -8.28 16.28 3.03
CA ILE A 15 -7.78 15.57 1.83
C ILE A 15 -7.30 16.56 0.78
N ASN A 16 -8.08 17.60 0.47
CA ASN A 16 -7.69 18.60 -0.53
C ASN A 16 -6.43 19.37 -0.14
N ASN A 17 -6.27 19.74 1.14
CA ASN A 17 -5.08 20.44 1.60
C ASN A 17 -3.83 19.54 1.60
N THR A 18 -3.97 18.27 1.97
CA THR A 18 -2.85 17.31 1.90
C THR A 18 -2.45 17.05 0.45
N LEU A 19 -3.40 16.91 -0.47
CA LEU A 19 -3.12 16.77 -1.90
C LEU A 19 -2.46 18.05 -2.46
N ALA A 20 -2.90 19.24 -2.07
CA ALA A 20 -2.30 20.50 -2.51
C ALA A 20 -0.86 20.70 -1.98
N GLY A 21 -0.57 20.29 -0.74
CA GLY A 21 0.78 20.32 -0.20
C GLY A 21 1.73 19.28 -0.81
N LEU A 22 1.20 18.25 -1.46
CA LEU A 22 1.97 17.26 -2.22
C LEU A 22 2.09 17.65 -3.71
N ALA A 23 1.12 18.39 -4.24
CA ALA A 23 1.06 18.86 -5.64
C ALA A 23 2.01 20.03 -5.96
N GLU A 24 2.84 20.48 -5.01
CA GLU A 24 4.00 21.35 -5.32
C GLU A 24 5.03 20.61 -6.19
N ASN A 25 4.97 19.28 -6.23
CA ASN A 25 5.55 18.47 -7.30
C ASN A 25 4.41 17.81 -8.08
N ASP A 26 4.51 17.91 -9.40
CA ASP A 26 3.57 17.36 -10.37
C ASP A 26 3.11 15.95 -9.93
N SER A 27 1.80 15.77 -9.71
CA SER A 27 1.26 14.54 -9.12
C SER A 27 1.63 13.29 -9.91
N GLU A 28 1.89 13.44 -11.22
CA GLU A 28 2.38 12.36 -12.08
C GLU A 28 3.85 12.00 -11.79
N LEU A 29 4.68 12.96 -11.40
CA LEU A 29 6.08 12.72 -11.01
C LEU A 29 6.15 11.97 -9.67
N ALA A 30 5.31 12.36 -8.71
CA ALA A 30 5.21 11.69 -7.42
C ALA A 30 4.70 10.25 -7.56
N ASP A 31 3.67 10.02 -8.40
CA ASP A 31 3.18 8.67 -8.69
C ASP A 31 4.26 7.80 -9.34
N ALA A 32 5.07 8.36 -10.24
CA ALA A 32 6.18 7.65 -10.90
C ALA A 32 7.34 7.32 -9.94
N GLU A 33 7.69 8.23 -9.04
CA GLU A 33 8.69 7.97 -8.00
C GLU A 33 8.24 6.87 -7.04
N ILE A 34 6.97 6.90 -6.62
CA ILE A 34 6.42 5.84 -5.77
C ILE A 34 6.49 4.51 -6.53
N LEU A 35 6.04 4.44 -7.79
CA LEU A 35 6.08 3.23 -8.61
C LEU A 35 7.50 2.64 -8.72
N ASN A 36 8.51 3.47 -8.95
CA ASN A 36 9.90 3.03 -9.00
C ASN A 36 10.37 2.46 -7.64
N GLY A 37 10.02 3.12 -6.52
CA GLY A 37 10.38 2.64 -5.19
C GLY A 37 9.73 1.29 -4.85
N VAL A 38 8.46 1.08 -5.21
CA VAL A 38 7.82 -0.22 -4.97
C VAL A 38 8.35 -1.33 -5.88
N ASP A 39 8.74 -1.00 -7.11
CA ASP A 39 9.35 -1.94 -8.04
C ASP A 39 10.72 -2.42 -7.55
N GLU A 40 11.52 -1.53 -6.96
CA GLU A 40 12.82 -1.86 -6.35
C GLU A 40 12.62 -2.82 -5.15
N GLU A 41 11.65 -2.53 -4.28
CA GLU A 41 11.33 -3.40 -3.14
C GLU A 41 10.86 -4.79 -3.57
N VAL A 42 10.03 -4.90 -4.61
CA VAL A 42 9.62 -6.21 -5.14
C VAL A 42 10.81 -6.98 -5.71
N ALA A 43 11.75 -6.28 -6.34
CA ALA A 43 12.98 -6.87 -6.85
C ALA A 43 13.89 -7.37 -5.72
N GLU A 44 14.01 -6.64 -4.61
CA GLU A 44 14.71 -7.10 -3.40
C GLU A 44 14.04 -8.34 -2.78
N GLY A 45 12.71 -8.43 -2.87
CA GLY A 45 11.94 -9.63 -2.50
C GLY A 45 12.14 -10.83 -3.42
N GLY A 46 12.97 -10.72 -4.47
CA GLY A 46 13.27 -11.78 -5.42
C GLY A 46 12.13 -12.10 -6.40
N LYS A 47 11.18 -11.17 -6.58
CA LYS A 47 10.07 -11.32 -7.51
C LYS A 47 10.11 -10.24 -8.60
N SER A 48 9.44 -10.52 -9.72
CA SER A 48 9.43 -9.64 -10.91
C SER A 48 8.04 -9.02 -11.17
N SER A 49 7.18 -8.99 -10.16
CA SER A 49 5.82 -8.43 -10.26
C SER A 49 5.91 -6.91 -10.37
N ARG A 50 5.87 -6.35 -11.59
CA ARG A 50 5.89 -4.89 -11.84
C ARG A 50 4.49 -4.37 -12.13
N ILE A 51 4.15 -3.21 -11.61
CA ILE A 51 2.93 -2.48 -11.96
C ILE A 51 3.27 -1.23 -12.76
N ARG A 52 2.45 -0.92 -13.78
CA ARG A 52 2.61 0.31 -14.56
C ARG A 52 1.78 1.47 -14.03
N SER A 53 0.77 1.19 -13.21
CA SER A 53 -0.12 2.19 -12.64
C SER A 53 -0.89 1.61 -11.45
N PHE A 54 -1.26 2.46 -10.50
CA PHE A 54 -2.11 2.11 -9.36
C PHE A 54 -3.53 1.65 -9.74
N LYS A 55 -3.91 1.76 -11.02
CA LYS A 55 -5.21 1.29 -11.55
C LYS A 55 -5.13 -0.08 -12.24
N ASP A 56 -3.98 -0.75 -12.20
CA ASP A 56 -3.82 -2.05 -12.86
C ASP A 56 -4.73 -3.13 -12.25
N SER A 57 -5.44 -3.87 -13.09
CA SER A 57 -6.34 -4.96 -12.65
C SER A 57 -5.62 -6.10 -11.94
N SER A 58 -4.32 -6.27 -12.16
CA SER A 58 -3.47 -7.26 -11.47
C SER A 58 -3.36 -6.98 -9.97
N LEU A 59 -3.47 -5.71 -9.55
CA LEU A 59 -3.49 -5.30 -8.14
C LEU A 59 -4.69 -5.88 -7.37
N ALA A 60 -5.79 -6.16 -8.07
CA ALA A 60 -6.99 -6.72 -7.46
C ALA A 60 -6.76 -8.12 -6.86
N THR A 61 -5.72 -8.84 -7.30
CA THR A 61 -5.40 -10.17 -6.79
C THR A 61 -4.69 -10.14 -5.43
N GLY A 62 -4.12 -9.00 -5.04
CA GLY A 62 -3.41 -8.81 -3.77
C GLY A 62 -1.97 -9.35 -3.74
N HIS A 63 -1.52 -10.06 -4.79
CA HIS A 63 -0.18 -10.64 -4.86
C HIS A 63 0.90 -9.57 -4.85
N PHE A 64 0.70 -8.49 -5.62
CA PHE A 64 1.66 -7.39 -5.69
C PHE A 64 1.97 -6.81 -4.30
N PHE A 65 0.95 -6.53 -3.48
CA PHE A 65 1.17 -6.01 -2.13
C PHE A 65 1.92 -6.98 -1.22
N LEU A 66 1.69 -8.29 -1.37
CA LEU A 66 2.40 -9.31 -0.61
C LEU A 66 3.87 -9.42 -1.05
N ASP A 67 4.12 -9.25 -2.35
CA ASP A 67 5.48 -9.24 -2.93
C ASP A 67 6.27 -8.01 -2.46
N VAL A 68 5.62 -6.83 -2.39
CA VAL A 68 6.22 -5.62 -1.81
C VAL A 68 6.58 -5.84 -0.33
N LEU A 69 5.66 -6.43 0.44
CA LEU A 69 5.91 -6.71 1.87
C LEU A 69 7.02 -7.76 2.07
N LEU A 70 7.19 -8.67 1.12
CA LEU A 70 8.29 -9.65 1.10
C LEU A 70 9.63 -8.96 0.91
N GLY A 71 9.71 -7.97 0.00
CA GLY A 71 10.88 -7.11 -0.19
C GLY A 71 11.33 -6.43 1.08
N VAL A 72 10.39 -5.72 1.72
CA VAL A 72 10.67 -4.97 2.95
C VAL A 72 11.13 -5.88 4.09
N LYS A 73 10.45 -7.02 4.33
CA LYS A 73 10.85 -8.00 5.36
C LYS A 73 10.44 -9.43 5.01
N PRO A 74 11.38 -10.26 4.52
CA PRO A 74 11.02 -11.58 4.01
C PRO A 74 10.54 -12.57 5.08
N CYS A 75 10.92 -12.38 6.34
CA CYS A 75 10.57 -13.28 7.44
C CYS A 75 9.10 -13.24 7.90
N TYR A 76 8.28 -12.31 7.39
CA TYR A 76 6.91 -12.09 7.86
C TYR A 76 5.81 -12.57 6.90
N VAL A 77 6.16 -12.87 5.65
CA VAL A 77 5.19 -13.28 4.63
C VAL A 77 5.12 -14.80 4.57
N ALA A 78 4.11 -15.38 5.21
CA ALA A 78 3.79 -16.80 5.05
C ALA A 78 3.05 -17.00 3.72
N TYR A 79 3.78 -17.29 2.64
CA TYR A 79 3.19 -17.58 1.32
C TYR A 79 2.23 -18.78 1.31
N SER A 80 2.28 -19.63 2.34
CA SER A 80 1.31 -20.72 2.53
C SER A 80 -0.13 -20.23 2.75
N LEU A 81 -0.32 -18.97 3.14
CA LEU A 81 -1.63 -18.35 3.33
C LEU A 81 -2.11 -17.54 2.12
N VAL A 82 -1.28 -17.43 1.08
CA VAL A 82 -1.59 -16.65 -0.13
C VAL A 82 -2.37 -17.53 -1.09
N THR A 83 -3.56 -17.06 -1.46
CA THR A 83 -4.47 -17.74 -2.37
C THR A 83 -4.31 -17.21 -3.80
N PRO A 84 -4.64 -17.97 -4.85
CA PRO A 84 -4.43 -17.55 -6.25
C PRO A 84 -5.29 -16.34 -6.68
N GLY A 85 -6.25 -15.87 -5.87
CA GLY A 85 -6.97 -14.62 -6.12
C GLY A 85 -7.92 -14.69 -7.31
N ASN A 86 -8.36 -15.90 -7.68
CA ASN A 86 -9.28 -16.13 -8.80
C ASN A 86 -10.72 -15.75 -8.42
N THR A 87 -11.10 -15.96 -7.17
CA THR A 87 -12.42 -15.60 -6.63
C THR A 87 -12.38 -14.30 -5.83
N LYS A 88 -13.53 -13.64 -5.64
CA LYS A 88 -13.60 -12.39 -4.86
C LYS A 88 -13.21 -12.61 -3.40
N GLU A 89 -13.56 -13.78 -2.87
CA GLU A 89 -13.30 -14.20 -1.50
C GLU A 89 -11.79 -14.41 -1.27
N GLU A 90 -11.09 -15.02 -2.23
CA GLU A 90 -9.63 -15.17 -2.23
C GLU A 90 -8.91 -13.82 -2.29
N ARG A 91 -9.34 -12.93 -3.19
CA ARG A 91 -8.80 -11.56 -3.27
C ARG A 91 -8.95 -10.82 -1.95
N TYR A 92 -10.11 -10.96 -1.32
CA TYR A 92 -10.39 -10.35 -0.03
C TYR A 92 -9.54 -10.95 1.10
N ALA A 93 -9.33 -12.26 1.10
CA ALA A 93 -8.44 -12.94 2.05
C ALA A 93 -6.99 -12.45 1.90
N ASN A 94 -6.49 -12.37 0.66
CA ASN A 94 -5.15 -11.84 0.36
C ASN A 94 -5.01 -10.38 0.79
N ALA A 95 -6.02 -9.53 0.53
CA ALA A 95 -6.01 -8.13 0.95
C ALA A 95 -5.99 -7.99 2.48
N ARG A 96 -6.80 -8.79 3.21
CA ARG A 96 -6.79 -8.81 4.68
C ARG A 96 -5.45 -9.25 5.26
N LEU A 97 -4.81 -10.24 4.63
CA LEU A 97 -3.48 -10.70 5.01
C LEU A 97 -2.45 -9.58 4.81
N ALA A 98 -2.43 -8.96 3.62
CA ALA A 98 -1.53 -7.85 3.31
C ALA A 98 -1.68 -6.69 4.29
N ILE A 99 -2.91 -6.25 4.60
CA ILE A 99 -3.18 -5.20 5.59
C ILE A 99 -2.69 -5.60 7.00
N SER A 100 -2.90 -6.86 7.39
CA SER A 100 -2.49 -7.35 8.71
C SER A 100 -0.97 -7.33 8.87
N ILE A 101 -0.24 -7.74 7.84
CA ILE A 101 1.24 -7.71 7.78
C ILE A 101 1.72 -6.27 7.72
N ALA A 102 1.15 -5.44 6.84
CA ALA A 102 1.49 -4.02 6.71
C ALA A 102 1.29 -3.27 8.03
N ARG A 103 0.25 -3.57 8.80
CA ARG A 103 0.05 -2.99 10.14
C ARG A 103 1.09 -3.47 11.16
N LYS A 104 1.46 -4.76 11.10
CA LYS A 104 2.49 -5.34 11.96
C LYS A 104 3.87 -4.72 11.67
N LEU A 105 4.15 -4.43 10.41
CA LEU A 105 5.34 -3.68 9.99
C LEU A 105 5.21 -2.21 10.39
N GLY A 106 4.09 -1.54 10.06
CA GLY A 106 3.80 -0.15 10.39
C GLY A 106 3.97 0.19 11.87
N GLY A 107 3.45 -0.66 12.76
CA GLY A 107 3.64 -0.53 14.21
C GLY A 107 5.09 -0.72 14.66
N MET A 108 5.93 -1.38 13.86
CA MET A 108 7.38 -1.49 14.09
C MET A 108 8.12 -0.25 13.56
N ILE A 109 7.69 0.31 12.41
CA ILE A 109 8.29 1.51 11.81
C ILE A 109 8.03 2.75 12.69
N THR A 110 6.86 2.84 13.34
CA THR A 110 6.55 3.97 14.26
C THR A 110 7.24 3.87 15.62
N VAL A 111 7.75 2.70 16.01
CA VAL A 111 8.46 2.50 17.28
C VAL A 111 9.99 2.50 17.10
N GLY A 112 10.48 2.41 15.85
CA GLY A 112 11.91 2.25 15.55
C GLY A 112 12.68 3.50 15.13
N SER A 113 12.04 4.65 14.85
CA SER A 113 12.75 5.87 14.42
C SER A 113 12.82 6.92 15.54
N ARG A 114 13.47 6.56 16.65
CA ARG A 114 13.97 7.50 17.67
C ARG A 114 15.19 6.88 18.38
N GLY A 115 16.36 7.11 17.79
CA GLY A 115 17.67 6.60 18.20
C GLY A 115 18.24 5.79 17.03
N TYR A 116 19.17 6.30 16.22
CA TYR A 116 20.31 7.17 16.48
C TYR A 116 20.52 8.17 15.34
#